data_AF-A0A0M8NXM4-F1
#
_entry.id   AF-A0A0M8NXM4-F1
#
_cell.length_a   1.000
_cell.length_b   1.000
_cell.length_c   1.000
_cell.angle_alpha   90.00
_cell.angle_beta   90.00
_cell.angle_gamma   90.00
#
_symmetry.space_group_name_H-M   'P 1'
#
loop_
_entity.id
_entity.type
_entity.pdbx_description
1 polymer ?
#
loop_
_entity_poly.entity_id
_entity_poly.type
_entity_poly.pdbx_seq_one_letter_code
_entity_poly.pdbx_strand_id
1 'polypeptide(L)'
;MRWATVQACRTARRTPVWDIAAKRPCPLTFNQLRGIRPYSGGRRSSHTPVAPQSSMHRRNLSLAVISTVVASGAWYTYQGDTVKSAATQIRGFASSALNSAYAEGPAESTRRALLVSGDQFYTATLSGDQPLAKHTDDSDRQVLEMLTSEQATQKLRKNEESYLVNRGKGVVRYDVVQVPSNSPIEDDHAEKIVEIPASVAAVSNGEPSSDWMFWGVFDGHSGWTTSAKLRNVLISYVARELNTTYKAASADPSLLVPTSEAIDAAIKKGFVRLDNDIVHESFKEVLKSKSRRVAAELLAPALSGSCALLSFYDSQSKDLKVAVTGDSRAVLGRRGPSGKWTATALSEDQTGGTPSEMKRLREEHPGEPNVTKNGRILGQLEPSRAFGDAFYKWSRDVQDTIKAKFFGRTPHPMLKTPPYVTAEPIITTTKIDPSKGDFVVMATDGLWEMLSNEEVVGLVGHWVEQQQSAAADTGSKAWLQSWFGFDSQKKLPVETATDGSTEGQRRPIRQQQYDISGAASRFVVEDKNAATHLVRNAMGGKDKDMVCALLTLPSPYSRRYRDDVTVEVIFFGQGPDSRTVEVNQEASASEQPPKSKL
;
A
#
# COMPACT_ATOMS: atom_id res chain seq x y z
N MET A 1 -60.23 20.17 -5.07
CA MET A 1 -61.16 19.78 -6.17
C MET A 1 -60.35 19.40 -7.40
N ARG A 2 -61.00 18.99 -8.50
CA ARG A 2 -60.40 18.27 -9.66
C ARG A 2 -59.59 19.17 -10.62
N TRP A 3 -58.60 18.58 -11.30
CA TRP A 3 -58.27 18.57 -12.76
C TRP A 3 -58.56 19.84 -13.61
N ALA A 4 -57.80 20.27 -14.62
CA ALA A 4 -56.62 19.77 -15.37
C ALA A 4 -55.79 20.99 -15.88
N THR A 5 -54.67 20.93 -16.62
CA THR A 5 -54.54 20.45 -18.03
C THR A 5 -53.07 20.36 -18.45
N VAL A 6 -52.75 19.50 -19.43
CA VAL A 6 -51.40 19.23 -19.96
C VAL A 6 -51.07 20.14 -21.16
N GLN A 7 -49.81 20.55 -21.30
CA GLN A 7 -49.26 20.92 -22.61
C GLN A 7 -47.78 20.52 -22.74
N ALA A 8 -47.38 20.06 -23.93
CA ALA A 8 -46.10 19.39 -24.17
C ALA A 8 -45.14 20.22 -25.03
N CYS A 9 -43.85 20.20 -24.70
CA CYS A 9 -42.79 20.80 -25.52
C CYS A 9 -42.10 19.74 -26.39
N ARG A 10 -42.04 20.00 -27.70
CA ARG A 10 -41.27 19.22 -28.67
C ARG A 10 -39.85 19.77 -28.78
N THR A 11 -38.84 18.89 -28.82
CA THR A 11 -37.50 19.23 -29.35
C THR A 11 -37.12 18.26 -30.47
N ALA A 12 -36.64 18.82 -31.58
CA ALA A 12 -36.42 18.07 -32.82
C ALA A 12 -35.05 17.37 -32.82
N ARG A 13 -35.02 16.12 -33.30
CA ARG A 13 -33.76 15.41 -33.63
C ARG A 13 -33.41 15.63 -35.10
N ARG A 14 -32.15 15.90 -35.40
CA ARG A 14 -31.58 15.78 -36.76
C ARG A 14 -30.90 14.41 -36.90
N THR A 15 -31.14 13.73 -38.00
CA THR A 15 -30.48 12.48 -38.41
C THR A 15 -29.61 12.73 -39.64
N PRO A 16 -28.39 12.17 -39.74
CA PRO A 16 -27.62 12.20 -40.98
C PRO A 16 -28.14 11.15 -41.98
N VAL A 17 -28.10 11.50 -43.26
CA VAL A 17 -28.47 10.65 -44.41
C VAL A 17 -27.24 9.90 -44.91
N TRP A 18 -27.40 8.64 -45.32
CA TRP A 18 -26.44 7.92 -46.16
C TRP A 18 -27.16 7.35 -47.38
N ASP A 19 -26.68 7.68 -48.57
CA ASP A 19 -27.26 7.27 -49.85
C ASP A 19 -26.96 5.80 -50.19
N ILE A 20 -27.94 5.12 -50.78
CA ILE A 20 -27.79 3.74 -51.28
C ILE A 20 -28.10 3.72 -52.78
N ALA A 21 -27.06 3.59 -53.60
CA ALA A 21 -27.19 3.30 -55.03
C ALA A 21 -27.27 1.79 -55.26
N ALA A 22 -28.42 1.31 -55.74
CA ALA A 22 -28.67 -0.11 -55.98
C ALA A 22 -28.31 -0.56 -57.42
N LYS A 23 -27.83 -1.80 -57.57
CA LYS A 23 -28.05 -2.62 -58.78
C LYS A 23 -28.44 -4.05 -58.41
N ARG A 24 -29.33 -4.63 -59.22
CA ARG A 24 -30.04 -5.91 -58.97
C ARG A 24 -29.32 -7.14 -59.58
N PRO A 25 -29.68 -8.38 -59.19
CA PRO A 25 -28.95 -9.61 -59.52
C PRO A 25 -29.60 -10.46 -60.64
N CYS A 26 -28.88 -11.49 -61.13
CA CYS A 26 -29.44 -12.74 -61.67
C CYS A 26 -28.39 -13.89 -61.64
N PRO A 27 -28.79 -15.19 -61.74
CA PRO A 27 -28.03 -16.34 -61.21
C PRO A 27 -27.43 -17.30 -62.28
N LEU A 28 -26.79 -18.41 -61.84
CA LEU A 28 -26.38 -19.69 -62.50
C LEU A 28 -24.96 -20.12 -61.99
N THR A 29 -24.55 -21.38 -61.73
CA THR A 29 -25.23 -22.70 -61.55
C THR A 29 -24.36 -23.63 -60.65
N PHE A 30 -24.83 -24.84 -60.32
CA PHE A 30 -24.03 -25.95 -59.73
C PHE A 30 -23.11 -26.64 -60.77
N ASN A 31 -21.91 -27.09 -60.37
CA ASN A 31 -21.53 -28.51 -60.56
C ASN A 31 -20.32 -28.98 -59.72
N GLN A 32 -20.22 -30.29 -59.52
CA GLN A 32 -19.15 -30.99 -58.80
C GLN A 32 -17.90 -31.22 -59.67
N LEU A 33 -16.73 -31.48 -59.05
CA LEU A 33 -15.84 -32.60 -59.42
C LEU A 33 -14.74 -32.86 -58.36
N ARG A 34 -14.22 -34.10 -58.33
CA ARG A 34 -13.18 -34.59 -57.41
C ARG A 34 -11.76 -34.29 -57.94
N GLY A 35 -10.79 -34.14 -57.03
CA GLY A 35 -9.35 -34.15 -57.32
C GLY A 35 -8.54 -34.64 -56.11
N ILE A 36 -7.49 -35.45 -56.32
CA ILE A 36 -6.77 -36.22 -55.29
C ILE A 36 -5.31 -35.74 -55.17
N ARG A 37 -4.88 -35.31 -53.97
CA ARG A 37 -3.49 -35.27 -53.36
C ARG A 37 -2.30 -34.70 -54.21
N PRO A 38 -1.11 -34.40 -53.65
CA PRO A 38 -0.58 -34.64 -52.29
C PRO A 38 0.05 -33.42 -51.57
N TYR A 39 0.61 -33.72 -50.40
CA TYR A 39 1.53 -32.95 -49.53
C TYR A 39 2.37 -31.80 -50.12
N SER A 40 2.41 -30.67 -49.40
CA SER A 40 3.65 -29.93 -49.12
C SER A 40 3.53 -29.19 -47.76
N GLY A 41 4.63 -29.13 -47.00
CA GLY A 41 4.65 -28.48 -45.69
C GLY A 41 4.82 -26.96 -45.78
N GLY A 42 4.24 -26.22 -44.84
CA GLY A 42 4.40 -24.77 -44.75
C GLY A 42 4.04 -24.23 -43.37
N ARG A 43 5.05 -23.84 -42.58
CA ARG A 43 4.86 -23.07 -41.34
C ARG A 43 4.17 -21.75 -41.70
N ARG A 44 3.00 -21.47 -41.12
CA ARG A 44 2.47 -20.09 -41.05
C ARG A 44 2.76 -19.49 -39.68
N SER A 45 3.51 -18.40 -39.70
CA SER A 45 3.62 -17.48 -38.57
C SER A 45 2.25 -16.84 -38.31
N SER A 46 1.75 -16.94 -37.08
CA SER A 46 0.58 -16.19 -36.62
C SER A 46 1.05 -15.04 -35.73
N HIS A 47 0.90 -13.81 -36.21
CA HIS A 47 1.15 -12.62 -35.38
C HIS A 47 0.12 -12.54 -34.24
N THR A 48 0.61 -12.57 -33.01
CA THR A 48 -0.15 -12.25 -31.79
C THR A 48 0.14 -10.81 -31.37
N PRO A 49 -0.85 -10.00 -30.98
CA PRO A 49 -0.61 -8.68 -30.38
C PRO A 49 0.05 -8.84 -29.01
N VAL A 50 1.12 -8.09 -28.75
CA VAL A 50 1.78 -8.07 -27.43
C VAL A 50 1.04 -7.09 -26.53
N ALA A 51 0.47 -7.57 -25.43
CA ALA A 51 0.04 -6.74 -24.31
C ALA A 51 1.19 -6.58 -23.30
N PRO A 52 1.33 -5.43 -22.63
CA PRO A 52 2.46 -5.18 -21.74
C PRO A 52 2.37 -6.04 -20.47
N GLN A 53 3.24 -7.05 -20.36
CA GLN A 53 3.45 -7.79 -19.12
C GLN A 53 4.57 -7.11 -18.32
N SER A 54 4.27 -6.61 -17.13
CA SER A 54 5.31 -6.27 -16.15
C SER A 54 5.86 -7.57 -15.58
N SER A 55 7.10 -7.93 -15.95
CA SER A 55 7.77 -9.14 -15.45
C SER A 55 9.13 -8.78 -14.84
N MET A 56 9.22 -8.75 -13.52
CA MET A 56 10.50 -8.75 -12.82
C MET A 56 10.83 -10.14 -12.32
N HIS A 57 11.74 -10.81 -13.05
CA HIS A 57 12.84 -11.64 -12.55
C HIS A 57 13.32 -12.62 -13.65
N ARG A 58 14.24 -12.16 -14.50
CA ARG A 58 15.22 -13.03 -15.16
C ARG A 58 16.60 -12.72 -14.59
N ARG A 59 17.20 -13.66 -13.89
CA ARG A 59 18.59 -13.57 -13.44
C ARG A 59 19.51 -13.85 -14.64
N ASN A 60 20.29 -12.86 -15.05
CA ASN A 60 21.53 -13.10 -15.79
C ASN A 60 22.68 -12.80 -14.83
N LEU A 61 23.59 -13.77 -14.65
CA LEU A 61 24.87 -13.49 -14.00
C LEU A 61 25.72 -12.63 -14.94
N SER A 62 26.23 -11.51 -14.41
CA SER A 62 27.33 -10.77 -15.02
C SER A 62 28.51 -10.79 -14.05
N LEU A 63 29.54 -11.56 -14.40
CA LEU A 63 30.83 -11.51 -13.72
C LEU A 63 31.53 -10.19 -14.04
N ALA A 64 31.56 -9.28 -13.06
CA ALA A 64 32.39 -8.08 -13.13
C ALA A 64 33.74 -8.37 -12.45
N VAL A 65 34.82 -8.37 -13.24
CA VAL A 65 36.19 -8.44 -12.70
C VAL A 65 36.55 -7.05 -12.16
N ILE A 66 36.85 -6.98 -10.87
CA ILE A 66 37.30 -5.75 -10.22
C ILE A 66 38.80 -5.59 -10.47
N SER A 67 39.22 -4.46 -11.02
CA SER A 67 40.62 -4.02 -11.06
C SER A 67 40.76 -2.61 -10.49
N THR A 68 40.92 -2.54 -9.17
CA THR A 68 41.32 -1.33 -8.45
C THR A 68 42.81 -1.04 -8.66
N VAL A 69 43.14 0.16 -9.09
CA VAL A 69 44.45 0.77 -8.79
C VAL A 69 44.21 2.18 -8.28
N VAL A 70 44.52 2.40 -7.00
CA VAL A 70 44.59 3.72 -6.38
C VAL A 70 46.02 4.23 -6.53
N ALA A 71 46.18 5.48 -6.96
CA ALA A 71 47.47 6.16 -6.93
C ALA A 71 47.28 7.65 -6.59
N SER A 72 47.49 7.99 -5.32
CA SER A 72 47.60 9.37 -4.83
C SER A 72 49.01 9.90 -5.10
N GLY A 73 49.18 11.16 -5.52
CA GLY A 73 50.50 11.76 -5.68
C GLY A 73 50.48 13.22 -6.13
N ALA A 74 51.18 14.09 -5.41
CA ALA A 74 51.15 15.54 -5.60
C ALA A 74 52.22 16.08 -6.58
N TRP A 75 51.99 17.31 -7.06
CA TRP A 75 52.97 18.38 -7.37
C TRP A 75 54.45 18.01 -7.61
N TYR A 76 54.98 18.30 -8.81
CA TYR A 76 55.85 19.48 -9.05
C TYR A 76 56.12 19.72 -10.55
N THR A 77 56.81 20.82 -10.87
CA THR A 77 57.01 21.41 -12.21
C THR A 77 58.21 20.88 -13.01
N TYR A 78 58.18 21.07 -14.35
CA TYR A 78 59.18 21.83 -15.16
C TYR A 78 59.77 21.14 -16.43
N GLN A 79 59.76 21.91 -17.54
CA GLN A 79 60.57 21.89 -18.79
C GLN A 79 60.76 20.62 -19.68
N GLY A 80 60.70 20.87 -21.01
CA GLY A 80 61.60 20.22 -21.99
C GLY A 80 61.04 19.87 -23.38
N ASP A 81 61.35 20.64 -24.43
CA ASP A 81 61.16 20.27 -25.85
C ASP A 81 62.04 19.05 -26.25
N THR A 82 61.72 18.19 -27.22
CA THR A 82 61.76 18.41 -28.69
C THR A 82 61.26 17.13 -29.41
N VAL A 83 60.31 17.11 -30.38
CA VAL A 83 60.35 17.47 -31.84
C VAL A 83 60.75 16.33 -32.82
N LYS A 84 59.96 16.22 -33.94
CA LYS A 84 60.11 15.43 -35.21
C LYS A 84 59.65 13.94 -35.21
N SER A 85 58.96 13.42 -36.24
CA SER A 85 58.45 14.02 -37.50
C SER A 85 57.23 13.28 -38.14
N ALA A 86 56.68 13.86 -39.22
CA ALA A 86 55.51 13.49 -40.05
C ALA A 86 55.59 12.10 -40.75
N ALA A 87 54.57 11.54 -41.45
CA ALA A 87 53.41 12.10 -42.20
C ALA A 87 52.21 11.10 -42.19
N THR A 88 50.97 11.35 -42.68
CA THR A 88 50.51 12.01 -43.93
C THR A 88 49.05 12.52 -43.81
N GLN A 89 48.69 13.58 -44.54
CA GLN A 89 47.35 14.22 -44.62
C GLN A 89 46.37 13.45 -45.57
N ILE A 90 45.07 13.73 -45.79
CA ILE A 90 44.42 14.97 -46.29
C ILE A 90 42.87 14.97 -46.10
N ARG A 91 42.36 16.09 -45.54
CA ARG A 91 41.06 16.83 -45.72
C ARG A 91 39.71 16.07 -45.84
N GLY A 92 38.58 16.53 -45.28
CA GLY A 92 38.26 17.75 -44.51
C GLY A 92 37.27 18.69 -45.23
N PHE A 93 36.52 19.53 -44.49
CA PHE A 93 36.05 20.87 -44.88
C PHE A 93 35.59 21.62 -43.63
N ALA A 94 35.91 22.92 -43.52
CA ALA A 94 35.70 23.72 -42.30
C ALA A 94 35.03 25.07 -42.63
N SER A 95 34.22 25.56 -41.68
CA SER A 95 33.50 26.83 -41.73
C SER A 95 34.33 27.99 -41.17
N SER A 96 34.28 29.16 -41.81
CA SER A 96 34.83 30.42 -41.28
C SER A 96 33.82 31.12 -40.37
N ALA A 97 34.22 31.44 -39.15
CA ALA A 97 33.43 32.25 -38.22
C ALA A 97 33.73 33.76 -38.37
N LEU A 98 32.74 34.59 -38.08
CA LEU A 98 32.89 36.03 -37.85
C LEU A 98 32.49 36.32 -36.40
N ASN A 99 33.40 36.91 -35.63
CA ASN A 99 33.15 37.28 -34.24
C ASN A 99 32.36 38.60 -34.16
N SER A 100 31.28 38.63 -33.39
CA SER A 100 30.78 39.86 -32.78
C SER A 100 30.73 39.68 -31.27
N ALA A 101 31.45 40.52 -30.53
CA ALA A 101 31.50 40.43 -29.08
C ALA A 101 30.20 40.96 -28.45
N TYR A 102 29.48 40.07 -27.76
CA TYR A 102 28.53 40.42 -26.71
C TYR A 102 29.03 39.76 -25.42
N ALA A 103 28.85 40.45 -24.28
CA ALA A 103 29.30 39.94 -23.00
C ALA A 103 28.56 38.65 -22.65
N GLU A 104 29.29 37.55 -22.46
CA GLU A 104 28.71 36.31 -21.93
C GLU A 104 28.27 36.54 -20.49
N GLY A 105 26.96 36.47 -20.24
CA GLY A 105 26.45 36.12 -18.92
C GLY A 105 26.88 34.69 -18.55
N PRO A 106 26.76 34.30 -17.27
CA PRO A 106 27.13 32.95 -16.85
C PRO A 106 26.37 31.91 -17.67
N ALA A 107 27.10 30.98 -18.29
CA ALA A 107 26.51 29.96 -19.15
C ALA A 107 25.54 29.08 -18.36
N GLU A 108 24.26 29.08 -18.76
CA GLU A 108 23.24 28.23 -18.13
C GLU A 108 23.63 26.74 -18.22
N SER A 109 23.40 26.01 -17.13
CA SER A 109 23.53 24.55 -17.11
C SER A 109 22.61 23.94 -18.18
N THR A 110 23.17 23.27 -19.18
CA THR A 110 22.39 22.65 -20.25
C THR A 110 22.39 21.13 -20.12
N ARG A 111 21.20 20.51 -20.14
CA ARG A 111 21.04 19.05 -20.14
C ARG A 111 20.41 18.57 -21.44
N ARG A 112 20.94 17.49 -22.01
CA ARG A 112 20.42 16.90 -23.24
C ARG A 112 19.23 15.98 -22.92
N ALA A 113 18.10 16.22 -23.57
CA ALA A 113 16.92 15.37 -23.52
C ALA A 113 16.64 14.77 -24.90
N LEU A 114 16.15 13.53 -24.93
CA LEU A 114 15.71 12.87 -26.15
C LEU A 114 14.18 13.01 -26.23
N LEU A 115 13.67 13.86 -27.10
CA LEU A 115 12.24 13.91 -27.41
C LEU A 115 11.88 12.82 -28.43
N VAL A 116 10.74 12.19 -28.19
CA VAL A 116 10.10 11.26 -29.13
C VAL A 116 8.77 11.86 -29.56
N SER A 117 8.60 12.09 -30.86
CA SER A 117 7.35 12.57 -31.45
C SER A 117 7.22 12.00 -32.86
N GLY A 118 6.05 11.42 -33.18
CA GLY A 118 5.76 10.90 -34.52
C GLY A 118 6.80 9.91 -35.09
N ASP A 119 7.19 8.90 -34.31
CA ASP A 119 8.22 7.89 -34.66
C ASP A 119 9.61 8.45 -35.02
N GLN A 120 9.91 9.71 -34.65
CA GLN A 120 11.23 10.32 -34.80
C GLN A 120 11.84 10.72 -33.45
N PHE A 121 13.17 10.65 -33.39
CA PHE A 121 13.98 11.02 -32.23
C PHE A 121 14.63 12.39 -32.46
N TYR A 122 14.47 13.30 -31.51
CA TYR A 122 15.07 14.63 -31.53
C TYR A 122 15.93 14.82 -30.28
N THR A 123 17.20 15.19 -30.43
CA THR A 123 18.02 15.69 -29.31
C THR A 123 17.70 17.15 -29.08
N ALA A 124 17.03 17.45 -27.98
CA ALA A 124 16.81 18.80 -27.50
C ALA A 124 17.80 19.16 -26.38
N THR A 125 18.32 20.38 -26.41
CA THR A 125 19.07 20.94 -25.28
C THR A 125 18.08 21.69 -24.40
N LEU A 126 17.89 21.23 -23.16
CA LEU A 126 17.15 21.99 -22.16
C LEU A 126 18.10 23.00 -21.53
N SER A 127 17.73 24.27 -21.55
CA SER A 127 18.47 25.37 -20.91
C SER A 127 18.03 25.56 -19.45
N GLY A 128 19.02 25.59 -18.55
CA GLY A 128 18.87 25.85 -17.13
C GLY A 128 18.21 24.72 -16.33
N ASP A 129 17.97 25.01 -15.05
CA ASP A 129 17.33 24.12 -14.07
C ASP A 129 15.81 23.94 -14.31
N GLN A 130 15.31 24.27 -15.50
CA GLN A 130 13.91 24.15 -15.90
C GLN A 130 13.42 22.69 -15.68
N PRO A 131 12.42 22.45 -14.83
CA PRO A 131 11.98 21.10 -14.48
C PRO A 131 11.24 20.42 -15.63
N LEU A 132 11.27 19.08 -15.66
CA LEU A 132 10.67 18.31 -16.75
C LEU A 132 9.14 18.39 -16.66
N ALA A 133 8.52 19.13 -17.57
CA ALA A 133 7.09 19.39 -17.55
C ALA A 133 6.35 18.75 -18.72
N LYS A 134 5.13 18.25 -18.47
CA LYS A 134 4.18 17.82 -19.51
C LYS A 134 2.77 18.33 -19.17
N HIS A 135 2.06 18.83 -20.19
CA HIS A 135 0.62 19.04 -20.09
C HIS A 135 -0.12 17.71 -20.29
N THR A 136 -1.11 17.44 -19.45
CA THR A 136 -1.95 16.24 -19.50
C THR A 136 -3.41 16.64 -19.59
N ASP A 137 -4.17 15.90 -20.39
CA ASP A 137 -5.49 16.30 -20.87
C ASP A 137 -6.55 16.40 -19.75
N ASP A 138 -6.33 15.68 -18.63
CA ASP A 138 -7.25 15.56 -17.49
C ASP A 138 -6.69 16.09 -16.14
N SER A 139 -5.51 16.71 -16.10
CA SER A 139 -4.96 17.31 -14.87
C SER A 139 -3.90 18.39 -15.14
N ASP A 140 -3.76 19.35 -14.22
CA ASP A 140 -2.77 20.43 -14.26
C ASP A 140 -1.34 19.95 -14.62
N ARG A 141 -0.59 20.83 -15.31
CA ARG A 141 0.79 20.64 -15.79
C ARG A 141 1.63 19.82 -14.78
N GLN A 142 1.93 18.57 -15.12
CA GLN A 142 2.80 17.74 -14.29
C GLN A 142 4.25 18.18 -14.50
N VAL A 143 4.89 18.57 -13.41
CA VAL A 143 6.27 19.06 -13.37
C VAL A 143 7.08 18.14 -12.46
N LEU A 144 8.08 17.45 -13.00
CA LEU A 144 9.06 16.71 -12.22
C LEU A 144 10.19 17.66 -11.83
N GLU A 145 9.99 18.30 -10.69
CA GLU A 145 10.95 19.11 -9.95
C GLU A 145 11.30 18.38 -8.65
N MET A 146 12.56 18.45 -8.22
CA MET A 146 12.96 17.86 -6.93
C MET A 146 12.31 18.64 -5.79
N LEU A 147 11.60 17.93 -4.91
CA LEU A 147 10.97 18.56 -3.75
C LEU A 147 12.04 19.13 -2.81
N THR A 148 11.81 20.32 -2.27
CA THR A 148 12.60 20.82 -1.13
C THR A 148 12.26 20.05 0.16
N SER A 149 13.08 20.17 1.20
CA SER A 149 12.82 19.52 2.51
C SER A 149 11.45 19.91 3.10
N GLU A 150 11.01 21.14 2.84
CA GLU A 150 9.72 21.70 3.28
C GLU A 150 8.57 21.11 2.46
N GLN A 151 8.72 21.05 1.12
CA GLN A 151 7.72 20.45 0.23
C GLN A 151 7.58 18.93 0.47
N ALA A 152 8.70 18.23 0.70
CA ALA A 152 8.71 16.83 1.10
C ALA A 152 7.98 16.62 2.43
N THR A 153 8.21 17.50 3.41
CA THR A 153 7.50 17.49 4.70
C THR A 153 5.99 17.76 4.52
N GLN A 154 5.61 18.75 3.69
CA GLN A 154 4.21 19.00 3.36
C GLN A 154 3.55 17.80 2.65
N LYS A 155 4.30 17.07 1.82
CA LYS A 155 3.81 15.87 1.13
C LYS A 155 3.59 14.68 2.07
N LEU A 156 4.49 14.47 3.04
CA LEU A 156 4.31 13.48 4.12
C LEU A 156 3.09 13.82 4.98
N ARG A 157 2.99 15.07 5.43
CA ARG A 157 1.92 15.55 6.32
C ARG A 157 0.58 15.79 5.62
N LYS A 158 0.47 15.52 4.32
CA LYS A 158 -0.73 15.86 3.53
C LYS A 158 -1.99 15.11 4.01
N ASN A 159 -1.80 13.85 4.40
CA ASN A 159 -2.86 12.95 4.86
C ASN A 159 -2.52 12.44 6.27
N GLU A 160 -1.90 13.28 7.12
CA GLU A 160 -1.68 12.92 8.52
C GLU A 160 -2.91 13.30 9.36
N GLU A 161 -3.35 12.40 10.21
CA GLU A 161 -4.50 12.60 11.09
C GLU A 161 -4.13 12.16 12.51
N SER A 162 -4.65 12.84 13.52
CA SER A 162 -4.40 12.50 14.92
C SER A 162 -5.64 12.80 15.74
N TYR A 163 -6.01 11.87 16.62
CA TYR A 163 -7.26 11.92 17.36
C TYR A 163 -7.00 11.66 18.85
N LEU A 164 -7.52 12.54 19.71
CA LEU A 164 -7.58 12.36 21.16
C LEU A 164 -8.85 11.59 21.52
N VAL A 165 -8.73 10.54 22.33
CA VAL A 165 -9.84 9.66 22.71
C VAL A 165 -10.18 9.92 24.19
N ASN A 166 -11.16 10.80 24.40
CA ASN A 166 -11.53 11.29 25.72
C ASN A 166 -12.66 10.44 26.33
N ARG A 167 -12.40 9.14 26.50
CA ARG A 167 -13.37 8.13 26.97
C ARG A 167 -12.94 7.43 28.26
N GLY A 168 -12.10 8.09 29.05
CA GLY A 168 -11.65 7.65 30.39
C GLY A 168 -10.62 6.52 30.41
N LYS A 169 -10.89 5.40 29.72
CA LYS A 169 -10.13 4.14 29.83
C LYS A 169 -9.87 3.51 28.46
N GLY A 170 -8.68 2.93 28.28
CA GLY A 170 -8.35 2.14 27.10
C GLY A 170 -7.36 2.88 26.20
N VAL A 171 -7.84 3.51 25.14
CA VAL A 171 -7.04 4.34 24.23
C VAL A 171 -7.18 5.82 24.60
N VAL A 172 -6.07 6.55 24.51
CA VAL A 172 -6.01 8.01 24.78
C VAL A 172 -5.72 8.82 23.53
N ARG A 173 -5.04 8.23 22.55
CA ARG A 173 -4.71 8.86 21.27
C ARG A 173 -4.48 7.80 20.20
N TYR A 174 -4.82 8.10 18.96
CA TYR A 174 -4.27 7.39 17.80
C TYR A 174 -3.87 8.37 16.70
N ASP A 175 -2.84 7.99 15.95
CA ASP A 175 -2.25 8.77 14.85
C ASP A 175 -2.25 7.93 13.58
N VAL A 176 -2.58 8.55 12.45
CA VAL A 176 -2.68 7.91 11.13
C VAL A 176 -1.90 8.71 10.09
N VAL A 177 -1.31 8.04 9.10
CA VAL A 177 -0.83 8.69 7.87
C VAL A 177 -0.96 7.77 6.66
N GLN A 178 -1.31 8.33 5.49
CA GLN A 178 -1.24 7.65 4.19
C GLN A 178 -0.30 8.38 3.21
N VAL A 179 0.68 7.68 2.63
CA VAL A 179 1.59 8.23 1.60
C VAL A 179 1.52 7.42 0.29
N PRO A 180 0.87 7.96 -0.76
CA PRO A 180 0.63 7.22 -2.00
C PRO A 180 1.89 7.04 -2.85
N SER A 181 2.07 5.84 -3.37
CA SER A 181 2.97 5.43 -4.46
C SER A 181 2.18 5.19 -5.75
N ASN A 182 1.00 4.59 -5.65
CA ASN A 182 0.06 4.42 -6.76
C ASN A 182 -0.79 5.69 -6.98
N SER A 183 -1.53 5.75 -8.09
CA SER A 183 -2.45 6.85 -8.39
C SER A 183 -3.70 6.32 -9.10
N PRO A 184 -4.87 6.23 -8.42
CA PRO A 184 -5.06 6.48 -6.98
C PRO A 184 -4.25 5.51 -6.10
N ILE A 185 -4.14 5.83 -4.81
CA ILE A 185 -3.62 4.91 -3.79
C ILE A 185 -4.47 3.63 -3.76
N GLU A 186 -3.83 2.48 -3.57
CA GLU A 186 -4.54 1.20 -3.40
C GLU A 186 -4.80 0.89 -1.92
N ASP A 187 -3.94 1.36 -1.00
CA ASP A 187 -4.16 1.30 0.46
C ASP A 187 -5.40 2.06 0.95
N ASP A 188 -6.01 1.56 2.03
CA ASP A 188 -7.02 2.26 2.84
C ASP A 188 -6.88 1.98 4.35
N HIS A 189 -7.56 2.78 5.18
CA HIS A 189 -7.70 2.56 6.63
C HIS A 189 -9.15 2.81 7.11
N ALA A 190 -9.51 2.32 8.30
CA ALA A 190 -10.78 2.63 8.97
C ALA A 190 -10.77 2.40 10.48
N GLU A 191 -11.29 3.37 11.22
CA GLU A 191 -11.43 3.34 12.67
C GLU A 191 -12.90 3.44 13.08
N LYS A 192 -13.24 2.85 14.23
CA LYS A 192 -14.58 3.00 14.81
C LYS A 192 -14.59 2.73 16.30
N ILE A 193 -15.26 3.60 17.04
CA ILE A 193 -15.64 3.36 18.44
C ILE A 193 -17.15 3.12 18.48
N VAL A 194 -17.56 2.04 19.13
CA VAL A 194 -18.97 1.64 19.32
C VAL A 194 -19.21 1.48 20.81
N GLU A 195 -20.03 2.39 21.37
CA GLU A 195 -20.45 2.29 22.76
C GLU A 195 -21.51 1.19 22.92
N ILE A 196 -21.23 0.24 23.81
CA ILE A 196 -22.04 -0.95 24.08
C ILE A 196 -22.68 -0.82 25.46
N PRO A 197 -24.02 -0.90 25.58
CA PRO A 197 -24.68 -0.80 26.87
C PRO A 197 -24.36 -2.00 27.77
N ALA A 198 -24.44 -1.80 29.09
CA ALA A 198 -24.23 -2.86 30.10
C ALA A 198 -25.21 -4.05 30.05
N SER A 199 -26.21 -4.02 29.16
CA SER A 199 -27.07 -5.17 28.84
C SER A 199 -26.52 -6.10 27.76
N VAL A 200 -25.38 -5.75 27.13
CA VAL A 200 -24.72 -6.51 26.07
C VAL A 200 -23.23 -6.72 26.39
N ALA A 201 -22.56 -5.73 26.98
CA ALA A 201 -21.25 -5.93 27.62
C ALA A 201 -21.46 -6.43 29.06
N ALA A 202 -20.60 -7.31 29.55
CA ALA A 202 -20.74 -7.95 30.86
C ALA A 202 -20.21 -7.05 31.99
N VAL A 203 -20.74 -5.83 32.09
CA VAL A 203 -20.03 -4.73 32.75
C VAL A 203 -19.82 -4.97 34.24
N SER A 204 -18.55 -5.09 34.64
CA SER A 204 -18.12 -5.15 36.02
C SER A 204 -18.13 -3.75 36.65
N ASN A 205 -18.51 -3.68 37.93
CA ASN A 205 -18.50 -2.48 38.78
C ASN A 205 -19.51 -1.37 38.43
N GLY A 206 -20.64 -1.68 37.80
CA GLY A 206 -21.79 -0.75 37.69
C GLY A 206 -21.59 0.41 36.71
N GLU A 207 -20.55 0.37 35.89
CA GLU A 207 -20.39 1.28 34.75
C GLU A 207 -21.56 1.11 33.75
N PRO A 208 -22.04 2.18 33.09
CA PRO A 208 -23.22 2.10 32.22
C PRO A 208 -22.95 1.43 30.86
N SER A 209 -21.69 1.39 30.43
CA SER A 209 -21.27 0.94 29.10
C SER A 209 -19.81 0.48 29.04
N SER A 210 -19.48 -0.31 28.01
CA SER A 210 -18.12 -0.59 27.54
C SER A 210 -17.99 -0.05 26.12
N ASP A 211 -16.81 0.44 25.74
CA ASP A 211 -16.49 0.74 24.35
C ASP A 211 -15.83 -0.45 23.66
N TRP A 212 -16.36 -0.80 22.49
CA TRP A 212 -15.69 -1.61 21.48
C TRP A 212 -14.98 -0.69 20.50
N MET A 213 -13.67 -0.84 20.37
CA MET A 213 -12.84 0.01 19.52
C MET A 213 -12.19 -0.82 18.41
N PHE A 214 -12.18 -0.27 17.20
CA PHE A 214 -11.69 -0.92 16.00
C PHE A 214 -10.74 0.02 15.25
N TRP A 215 -9.66 -0.53 14.74
CA TRP A 215 -8.67 0.10 13.85
C TRP A 215 -8.32 -0.91 12.77
N GLY A 216 -8.02 -0.47 11.55
CA GLY A 216 -7.98 -1.40 10.43
C GLY A 216 -7.29 -0.83 9.19
N VAL A 217 -6.18 -1.45 8.79
CA VAL A 217 -5.46 -1.12 7.55
C VAL A 217 -5.72 -2.16 6.47
N PHE A 218 -5.86 -1.69 5.23
CA PHE A 218 -6.26 -2.46 4.06
C PHE A 218 -5.30 -2.20 2.90
N ASP A 219 -4.28 -3.04 2.78
CA ASP A 219 -3.37 -3.04 1.62
C ASP A 219 -4.18 -3.45 0.37
N GLY A 220 -4.18 -2.64 -0.68
CA GLY A 220 -4.97 -2.91 -1.88
C GLY A 220 -4.10 -3.30 -3.07
N HIS A 221 -4.59 -4.19 -3.94
CA HIS A 221 -3.84 -4.55 -5.14
C HIS A 221 -4.71 -4.84 -6.36
N SER A 222 -4.16 -4.52 -7.54
CA SER A 222 -4.85 -4.62 -8.84
C SER A 222 -6.12 -3.76 -8.93
N GLY A 223 -6.17 -2.68 -8.16
CA GLY A 223 -7.26 -1.71 -8.02
C GLY A 223 -7.66 -1.48 -6.56
N TRP A 224 -7.78 -0.21 -6.18
CA TRP A 224 -8.27 0.29 -4.88
C TRP A 224 -9.71 -0.12 -4.49
N THR A 225 -10.48 -0.78 -5.37
CA THR A 225 -11.91 -1.01 -5.14
C THR A 225 -12.24 -2.03 -4.05
N THR A 226 -11.31 -2.92 -3.69
CA THR A 226 -11.51 -3.89 -2.61
C THR A 226 -11.21 -3.26 -1.26
N SER A 227 -10.04 -2.63 -1.10
CA SER A 227 -9.63 -1.91 0.12
C SER A 227 -10.64 -0.83 0.49
N ALA A 228 -11.09 -0.02 -0.48
CA ALA A 228 -12.17 0.96 -0.27
C ALA A 228 -13.52 0.32 0.07
N LYS A 229 -13.80 -0.90 -0.38
CA LYS A 229 -14.99 -1.65 0.07
C LYS A 229 -14.83 -2.08 1.53
N LEU A 230 -13.65 -2.55 1.94
CA LEU A 230 -13.36 -2.96 3.32
C LEU A 230 -13.49 -1.78 4.30
N ARG A 231 -12.83 -0.65 4.01
CA ARG A 231 -12.95 0.62 4.76
C ARG A 231 -14.39 0.94 5.13
N ASN A 232 -15.28 0.87 4.13
CA ASN A 232 -16.67 1.26 4.30
C ASN A 232 -17.54 0.27 5.10
N VAL A 233 -17.24 -1.05 5.09
CA VAL A 233 -18.18 -2.05 5.65
C VAL A 233 -17.60 -3.15 6.53
N LEU A 234 -16.28 -3.44 6.53
CA LEU A 234 -15.71 -4.59 7.26
C LEU A 234 -16.03 -4.54 8.77
N ILE A 235 -15.76 -3.40 9.41
CA ILE A 235 -16.05 -3.20 10.84
C ILE A 235 -17.54 -3.42 11.12
N SER A 236 -18.43 -2.98 10.24
CA SER A 236 -19.88 -3.14 10.41
C SER A 236 -20.34 -4.60 10.26
N TYR A 237 -19.65 -5.42 9.45
CA TYR A 237 -19.89 -6.87 9.38
C TYR A 237 -19.42 -7.56 10.66
N VAL A 238 -18.20 -7.27 11.11
CA VAL A 238 -17.62 -7.84 12.34
C VAL A 238 -18.44 -7.45 13.57
N ALA A 239 -18.75 -6.17 13.77
CA ALA A 239 -19.54 -5.67 14.90
C ALA A 239 -20.94 -6.30 14.96
N ARG A 240 -21.58 -6.61 13.82
CA ARG A 240 -22.88 -7.30 13.79
C ARG A 240 -22.78 -8.74 14.31
N GLU A 241 -21.77 -9.50 13.87
CA GLU A 241 -21.57 -10.86 14.34
C GLU A 241 -21.15 -10.86 15.83
N LEU A 242 -20.28 -9.94 16.26
CA LEU A 242 -19.93 -9.73 17.68
C LEU A 242 -21.15 -9.43 18.55
N ASN A 243 -21.98 -8.44 18.18
CA ASN A 243 -23.22 -8.14 18.91
C ASN A 243 -24.18 -9.34 18.97
N THR A 244 -24.17 -10.22 17.96
CA THR A 244 -24.96 -11.46 17.99
C THR A 244 -24.40 -12.45 19.02
N THR A 245 -23.08 -12.64 19.03
CA THR A 245 -22.38 -13.51 19.99
C THR A 245 -22.50 -13.03 21.43
N TYR A 246 -22.29 -11.74 21.70
CA TYR A 246 -22.45 -11.18 23.05
C TYR A 246 -23.91 -11.29 23.54
N LYS A 247 -24.91 -10.97 22.71
CA LYS A 247 -26.32 -11.15 23.07
C LYS A 247 -26.71 -12.61 23.34
N ALA A 248 -26.10 -13.56 22.63
CA ALA A 248 -26.30 -14.98 22.89
C ALA A 248 -25.70 -15.41 24.24
N ALA A 249 -24.51 -14.90 24.59
CA ALA A 249 -23.90 -15.15 25.90
C ALA A 249 -24.74 -14.54 27.03
N SER A 250 -25.13 -13.25 26.94
CA SER A 250 -25.94 -12.57 27.97
C SER A 250 -27.33 -13.20 28.20
N ALA A 251 -27.80 -14.09 27.33
CA ALA A 251 -29.03 -14.85 27.51
C ALA A 251 -28.84 -16.15 28.32
N ASP A 252 -27.60 -16.60 28.52
CA ASP A 252 -27.24 -17.77 29.32
C ASP A 252 -26.81 -17.32 30.73
N PRO A 253 -27.56 -17.66 31.80
CA PRO A 253 -27.20 -17.28 33.17
C PRO A 253 -25.84 -17.80 33.66
N SER A 254 -25.22 -18.75 32.97
CA SER A 254 -23.88 -19.27 33.27
C SER A 254 -22.74 -18.52 32.55
N LEU A 255 -23.04 -17.71 31.54
CA LEU A 255 -22.05 -16.98 30.72
C LEU A 255 -22.28 -15.47 30.77
N LEU A 256 -21.54 -14.77 31.64
CA LEU A 256 -21.59 -13.30 31.67
C LEU A 256 -20.98 -12.68 30.40
N VAL A 257 -19.85 -13.22 29.91
CA VAL A 257 -19.11 -12.81 28.69
C VAL A 257 -19.03 -14.01 27.74
N PRO A 258 -19.09 -13.82 26.40
CA PRO A 258 -18.71 -14.89 25.46
C PRO A 258 -17.24 -15.30 25.63
N THR A 259 -16.91 -16.55 25.30
CA THR A 259 -15.52 -17.03 25.36
C THR A 259 -14.65 -16.39 24.27
N SER A 260 -13.32 -16.41 24.46
CA SER A 260 -12.36 -15.88 23.49
C SER A 260 -12.56 -16.47 22.09
N GLU A 261 -12.83 -17.78 22.02
CA GLU A 261 -13.03 -18.56 20.80
C GLU A 261 -14.35 -18.19 20.11
N ALA A 262 -15.40 -17.88 20.88
CA ALA A 262 -16.67 -17.41 20.35
C ALA A 262 -16.56 -16.01 19.73
N ILE A 263 -15.73 -15.14 20.34
CA ILE A 263 -15.39 -13.82 19.79
C ILE A 263 -14.56 -13.98 18.49
N ASP A 264 -13.56 -14.88 18.49
CA ASP A 264 -12.74 -15.16 17.29
C ASP A 264 -13.58 -15.73 16.14
N ALA A 265 -14.50 -16.65 16.45
CA ALA A 265 -15.45 -17.19 15.47
C ALA A 265 -16.37 -16.09 14.90
N ALA A 266 -16.80 -15.12 15.71
CA ALA A 266 -17.61 -13.99 15.26
C ALA A 266 -16.83 -13.06 14.30
N ILE A 267 -15.57 -12.75 14.61
CA ILE A 267 -14.69 -11.94 13.76
C ILE A 267 -14.46 -12.65 12.42
N LYS A 268 -14.02 -13.93 12.46
CA LYS A 268 -13.83 -14.76 11.26
C LYS A 268 -15.08 -14.83 10.39
N LYS A 269 -16.25 -15.03 11.00
CA LYS A 269 -17.54 -15.05 10.30
C LYS A 269 -17.87 -13.71 9.64
N GLY A 270 -17.54 -12.58 10.30
CA GLY A 270 -17.67 -11.24 9.73
C GLY A 270 -16.85 -11.07 8.44
N PHE A 271 -15.59 -11.50 8.47
CA PHE A 271 -14.68 -11.48 7.32
C PHE A 271 -15.18 -12.37 6.17
N VAL A 272 -15.35 -13.67 6.42
CA VAL A 272 -15.74 -14.67 5.39
C VAL A 272 -17.10 -14.32 4.77
N ARG A 273 -18.04 -13.78 5.56
CA ARG A 273 -19.34 -13.34 5.05
C ARG A 273 -19.22 -12.14 4.11
N LEU A 274 -18.42 -11.14 4.44
CA LEU A 274 -18.19 -9.99 3.55
C LEU A 274 -17.51 -10.43 2.26
N ASP A 275 -16.51 -11.32 2.33
CA ASP A 275 -15.84 -11.82 1.13
C ASP A 275 -16.78 -12.67 0.24
N ASN A 276 -17.66 -13.48 0.83
CA ASN A 276 -18.71 -14.16 0.07
C ASN A 276 -19.63 -13.17 -0.66
N ASP A 277 -20.02 -12.08 0.00
CA ASP A 277 -20.88 -11.05 -0.60
C ASP A 277 -20.14 -10.30 -1.74
N ILE A 278 -18.85 -10.04 -1.57
CA ILE A 278 -17.96 -9.44 -2.59
C ILE A 278 -17.75 -10.39 -3.78
N VAL A 279 -17.46 -11.67 -3.54
CA VAL A 279 -16.99 -12.63 -4.56
C VAL A 279 -18.13 -13.39 -5.22
N HIS A 280 -19.12 -13.85 -4.45
CA HIS A 280 -20.14 -14.79 -4.92
C HIS A 280 -21.53 -14.16 -5.10
N GLU A 281 -22.00 -13.32 -4.16
CA GLU A 281 -23.31 -12.66 -4.31
C GLU A 281 -23.29 -11.59 -5.42
N SER A 282 -22.21 -10.80 -5.53
CA SER A 282 -22.02 -9.84 -6.64
C SER A 282 -22.17 -10.51 -8.01
N PHE A 283 -21.56 -11.69 -8.20
CA PHE A 283 -21.65 -12.46 -9.44
C PHE A 283 -23.09 -12.94 -9.73
N LYS A 284 -23.83 -13.39 -8.71
CA LYS A 284 -25.24 -13.78 -8.86
C LYS A 284 -26.11 -12.60 -9.31
N GLU A 285 -25.92 -11.41 -8.73
CA GLU A 285 -26.64 -10.19 -9.16
C GLU A 285 -26.27 -9.76 -10.58
N VAL A 286 -24.99 -9.88 -10.94
CA VAL A 286 -24.52 -9.60 -12.30
C VAL A 286 -25.15 -10.57 -13.32
N LEU A 287 -25.27 -11.86 -13.00
CA LEU A 287 -25.99 -12.84 -13.85
C LEU A 287 -27.48 -12.51 -14.01
N LYS A 288 -28.15 -12.03 -12.96
CA LYS A 288 -29.55 -11.57 -13.03
C LYS A 288 -29.68 -10.34 -13.93
N SER A 289 -28.81 -9.34 -13.76
CA SER A 289 -28.87 -8.07 -14.51
C SER A 289 -28.55 -8.22 -16.01
N LYS A 290 -27.68 -9.18 -16.37
CA LYS A 290 -27.15 -9.39 -17.73
C LYS A 290 -26.48 -8.16 -18.35
N SER A 291 -26.11 -7.15 -17.55
CA SER A 291 -25.56 -5.87 -18.01
C SER A 291 -24.05 -5.82 -17.80
N ARG A 292 -23.28 -5.52 -18.87
CA ARG A 292 -21.83 -5.31 -18.77
C ARG A 292 -21.47 -4.08 -17.91
N ARG A 293 -22.32 -3.06 -17.86
CA ARG A 293 -22.12 -1.89 -16.98
C ARG A 293 -22.26 -2.27 -15.51
N VAL A 294 -23.32 -3.01 -15.17
CA VAL A 294 -23.54 -3.51 -13.80
C VAL A 294 -22.43 -4.49 -13.40
N ALA A 295 -21.95 -5.32 -14.33
CA ALA A 295 -20.78 -6.17 -14.11
C ALA A 295 -19.50 -5.37 -13.80
N ALA A 296 -19.25 -4.25 -14.49
CA ALA A 296 -18.09 -3.39 -14.23
C ALA A 296 -18.13 -2.74 -12.84
N GLU A 297 -19.33 -2.39 -12.36
CA GLU A 297 -19.55 -1.78 -11.05
C GLU A 297 -19.50 -2.83 -9.91
N LEU A 298 -20.30 -3.90 -10.00
CA LEU A 298 -20.44 -4.87 -8.92
C LEU A 298 -19.27 -5.85 -8.80
N LEU A 299 -18.56 -6.16 -9.88
CA LEU A 299 -17.40 -7.05 -9.82
C LEU A 299 -16.09 -6.32 -9.55
N ALA A 300 -16.04 -4.98 -9.52
CA ALA A 300 -14.78 -4.27 -9.29
C ALA A 300 -14.10 -4.71 -7.97
N PRO A 301 -14.76 -4.72 -6.79
CA PRO A 301 -14.18 -5.24 -5.55
C PRO A 301 -13.94 -6.77 -5.54
N ALA A 302 -14.48 -7.50 -6.50
CA ALA A 302 -14.22 -8.93 -6.66
C ALA A 302 -12.97 -9.18 -7.53
N LEU A 303 -12.66 -8.27 -8.46
CA LEU A 303 -11.60 -8.41 -9.46
C LEU A 303 -10.28 -7.77 -9.04
N SER A 304 -10.30 -6.77 -8.16
CA SER A 304 -9.15 -6.42 -7.33
C SER A 304 -9.10 -7.27 -6.05
N GLY A 305 -7.99 -7.21 -5.33
CA GLY A 305 -7.85 -7.82 -4.02
C GLY A 305 -7.42 -6.81 -2.96
N SER A 306 -7.48 -7.23 -1.70
CA SER A 306 -6.96 -6.44 -0.59
C SER A 306 -6.64 -7.32 0.61
N CYS A 307 -5.49 -7.09 1.25
CA CYS A 307 -5.20 -7.58 2.59
C CYS A 307 -6.04 -6.81 3.62
N ALA A 308 -6.22 -7.39 4.80
CA ALA A 308 -6.93 -6.75 5.90
C ALA A 308 -6.29 -7.13 7.23
N LEU A 309 -5.85 -6.12 7.96
CA LEU A 309 -5.39 -6.22 9.34
C LEU A 309 -6.34 -5.40 10.19
N LEU A 310 -7.25 -6.06 10.90
CA LEU A 310 -8.23 -5.42 11.78
C LEU A 310 -7.88 -5.72 13.24
N SER A 311 -7.82 -4.69 14.08
CA SER A 311 -7.83 -4.87 15.52
C SER A 311 -9.22 -4.64 16.11
N PHE A 312 -9.53 -5.37 17.18
CA PHE A 312 -10.72 -5.22 18.02
C PHE A 312 -10.27 -5.16 19.47
N TYR A 313 -10.59 -4.06 20.15
CA TYR A 313 -10.28 -3.83 21.54
C TYR A 313 -11.56 -3.68 22.36
N ASP A 314 -11.72 -4.51 23.39
CA ASP A 314 -12.78 -4.35 24.39
C ASP A 314 -12.21 -3.57 25.58
N SER A 315 -12.65 -2.31 25.76
CA SER A 315 -12.16 -1.43 26.82
C SER A 315 -12.45 -1.94 28.24
N GLN A 316 -13.40 -2.88 28.41
CA GLN A 316 -13.66 -3.52 29.68
C GLN A 316 -12.67 -4.64 29.96
N SER A 317 -12.54 -5.61 29.05
CA SER A 317 -11.66 -6.76 29.27
C SER A 317 -10.18 -6.39 29.13
N LYS A 318 -9.88 -5.33 28.37
CA LYS A 318 -8.54 -4.93 27.89
C LYS A 318 -7.88 -5.97 26.97
N ASP A 319 -8.66 -6.87 26.39
CA ASP A 319 -8.16 -7.78 25.37
C ASP A 319 -8.15 -7.07 24.01
N LEU A 320 -6.98 -7.05 23.37
CA LEU A 320 -6.82 -6.68 21.97
C LEU A 320 -6.75 -7.95 21.14
N LYS A 321 -7.70 -8.11 20.22
CA LYS A 321 -7.68 -9.15 19.20
C LYS A 321 -7.20 -8.55 17.88
N VAL A 322 -6.19 -9.16 17.28
CA VAL A 322 -5.65 -8.74 15.97
C VAL A 322 -5.95 -9.83 14.95
N ALA A 323 -6.76 -9.50 13.95
CA ALA A 323 -7.19 -10.38 12.88
C ALA A 323 -6.50 -10.01 11.57
N VAL A 324 -5.60 -10.87 11.09
CA VAL A 324 -4.80 -10.66 9.88
C VAL A 324 -5.22 -11.59 8.74
N THR A 325 -5.43 -10.99 7.56
CA THR A 325 -5.71 -11.60 6.26
C THR A 325 -4.75 -10.96 5.25
N GLY A 326 -3.57 -11.53 5.06
CA GLY A 326 -2.50 -11.01 4.19
C GLY A 326 -1.21 -10.68 4.93
N ASP A 327 -0.43 -9.76 4.37
CA ASP A 327 0.95 -9.41 4.77
C ASP A 327 1.14 -8.01 5.40
N SER A 328 0.04 -7.27 5.63
CA SER A 328 0.03 -6.16 6.58
C SER A 328 0.25 -6.67 8.02
N ARG A 329 0.98 -5.92 8.85
CA ARG A 329 1.43 -6.39 10.18
C ARG A 329 1.08 -5.42 11.33
N ALA A 330 0.75 -6.00 12.49
CA ALA A 330 0.62 -5.29 13.76
C ALA A 330 1.78 -5.64 14.70
N VAL A 331 2.31 -4.64 15.42
CA VAL A 331 3.38 -4.81 16.42
C VAL A 331 3.04 -4.02 17.69
N LEU A 332 3.08 -4.70 18.83
CA LEU A 332 3.02 -4.10 20.16
C LEU A 332 4.41 -3.58 20.55
N GLY A 333 4.47 -2.31 20.97
CA GLY A 333 5.54 -1.76 21.79
C GLY A 333 5.13 -1.73 23.25
N ARG A 334 5.94 -2.31 24.13
CA ARG A 334 5.71 -2.37 25.58
C ARG A 334 7.01 -2.14 26.34
N ARG A 335 7.00 -1.42 27.46
CA ARG A 335 8.19 -1.32 28.33
C ARG A 335 8.43 -2.63 29.09
N GLY A 336 9.63 -3.19 28.91
CA GLY A 336 10.15 -4.32 29.67
C GLY A 336 10.68 -3.92 31.05
N PRO A 337 11.04 -4.90 31.92
CA PRO A 337 11.54 -4.62 33.27
C PRO A 337 12.83 -3.80 33.33
N SER A 338 13.59 -3.74 32.23
CA SER A 338 14.80 -2.93 32.08
C SER A 338 14.53 -1.43 31.87
N GLY A 339 13.26 -1.05 31.66
CA GLY A 339 12.84 0.28 31.24
C GLY A 339 12.89 0.52 29.72
N LYS A 340 13.52 -0.39 28.96
CA LYS A 340 13.54 -0.35 27.48
C LYS A 340 12.24 -0.89 26.89
N TRP A 341 12.01 -0.58 25.62
CA TRP A 341 10.91 -1.11 24.83
C TRP A 341 11.21 -2.51 24.31
N THR A 342 10.20 -3.37 24.28
CA THR A 342 10.23 -4.68 23.63
C THR A 342 9.24 -4.63 22.47
N ALA A 343 9.66 -5.09 21.28
CA ALA A 343 8.78 -5.27 20.13
C ALA A 343 8.16 -6.67 20.15
N THR A 344 6.86 -6.78 19.92
CA THR A 344 6.15 -8.07 19.83
C THR A 344 5.17 -8.03 18.67
N ALA A 345 5.43 -8.80 17.62
CA ALA A 345 4.49 -8.93 16.52
C ALA A 345 3.19 -9.60 16.97
N LEU A 346 2.06 -9.03 16.59
CA LEU A 346 0.72 -9.54 16.89
C LEU A 346 0.09 -10.26 15.68
N SER A 347 0.86 -10.41 14.60
CA SER A 347 0.47 -11.08 13.35
C SER A 347 1.69 -11.73 12.68
N GLU A 348 1.47 -12.81 11.93
CA GLU A 348 2.44 -13.41 11.00
C GLU A 348 2.06 -12.98 9.57
N ASP A 349 3.03 -12.64 8.71
CA ASP A 349 2.76 -12.19 7.35
C ASP A 349 2.30 -13.40 6.49
N GLN A 350 1.15 -13.32 5.85
CA GLN A 350 0.54 -14.48 5.18
C GLN A 350 0.79 -14.48 3.68
N THR A 351 1.87 -15.13 3.25
CA THR A 351 2.28 -15.18 1.84
C THR A 351 2.67 -16.58 1.38
N GLY A 352 2.78 -16.80 0.08
CA GLY A 352 3.23 -18.08 -0.49
C GLY A 352 4.71 -18.45 -0.17
N GLY A 353 5.42 -17.63 0.61
CA GLY A 353 6.76 -17.92 1.16
C GLY A 353 6.77 -18.16 2.68
N THR A 354 5.65 -17.93 3.37
CA THR A 354 5.50 -18.11 4.82
C THR A 354 5.38 -19.62 5.13
N PRO A 355 6.20 -20.21 6.03
CA PRO A 355 6.20 -21.66 6.24
C PRO A 355 4.85 -22.26 6.67
N SER A 356 4.11 -21.56 7.52
CA SER A 356 2.77 -21.93 7.99
C SER A 356 1.75 -22.00 6.84
N GLU A 357 1.70 -20.95 6.01
CA GLU A 357 0.79 -20.86 4.87
C GLU A 357 1.21 -21.77 3.70
N MET A 358 2.51 -21.94 3.45
CA MET A 358 3.04 -22.94 2.51
C MET A 358 2.64 -24.36 2.88
N LYS A 359 2.60 -24.68 4.19
CA LYS A 359 2.09 -25.97 4.68
C LYS A 359 0.59 -26.07 4.42
N ARG A 360 -0.21 -25.09 4.85
CA ARG A 360 -1.67 -25.05 4.65
C ARG A 360 -2.06 -25.26 3.18
N LEU A 361 -1.46 -24.50 2.27
CA LEU A 361 -1.73 -24.57 0.83
C LEU A 361 -1.36 -25.94 0.21
N ARG A 362 -0.34 -26.63 0.72
CA ARG A 362 0.01 -27.99 0.26
C ARG A 362 -0.96 -29.05 0.77
N GLU A 363 -1.54 -28.84 1.95
CA GLU A 363 -2.56 -29.71 2.55
C GLU A 363 -3.94 -29.48 1.89
N GLU A 364 -4.27 -28.24 1.54
CA GLU A 364 -5.49 -27.86 0.81
C GLU A 364 -5.48 -28.30 -0.66
N HIS A 365 -4.31 -28.30 -1.32
CA HIS A 365 -4.16 -28.62 -2.75
C HIS A 365 -3.24 -29.84 -3.00
N PRO A 366 -3.64 -31.05 -2.59
CA PRO A 366 -2.83 -32.26 -2.75
C PRO A 366 -2.55 -32.57 -4.24
N GLY A 367 -1.29 -32.86 -4.55
CA GLY A 367 -0.84 -33.12 -5.93
C GLY A 367 -0.54 -31.88 -6.77
N GLU A 368 -0.56 -30.68 -6.18
CA GLU A 368 -0.21 -29.42 -6.85
C GLU A 368 1.11 -28.82 -6.35
N PRO A 369 2.28 -29.34 -6.78
CA PRO A 369 3.59 -28.92 -6.26
C PRO A 369 3.97 -27.46 -6.57
N ASN A 370 3.18 -26.78 -7.41
CA ASN A 370 3.35 -25.37 -7.76
C ASN A 370 2.23 -24.47 -7.22
N VAL A 371 1.47 -24.92 -6.21
CA VAL A 371 0.47 -24.12 -5.49
C VAL A 371 1.08 -22.81 -4.98
N THR A 372 2.31 -22.90 -4.45
CA THR A 372 3.22 -21.78 -4.17
C THR A 372 4.44 -21.89 -5.08
N LYS A 373 4.86 -20.79 -5.71
CA LYS A 373 6.07 -20.72 -6.53
C LYS A 373 6.75 -19.36 -6.34
N ASN A 374 8.06 -19.37 -6.05
CA ASN A 374 8.85 -18.17 -5.77
C ASN A 374 8.23 -17.27 -4.67
N GLY A 375 7.64 -17.87 -3.62
CA GLY A 375 6.95 -17.12 -2.56
C GLY A 375 5.53 -16.65 -2.90
N ARG A 376 5.02 -16.94 -4.10
CA ARG A 376 3.73 -16.45 -4.61
C ARG A 376 2.71 -17.55 -4.89
N ILE A 377 1.43 -17.27 -4.66
CA ILE A 377 0.30 -18.15 -4.99
C ILE A 377 0.21 -18.29 -6.50
N LEU A 378 0.31 -19.54 -6.98
CA LEU A 378 0.44 -19.92 -8.40
C LEU A 378 1.53 -19.14 -9.16
N GLY A 379 2.53 -18.61 -8.43
CA GLY A 379 3.61 -17.77 -8.96
C GLY A 379 3.22 -16.34 -9.34
N GLN A 380 2.07 -15.83 -8.90
CA GLN A 380 1.55 -14.50 -9.26
C GLN A 380 1.21 -13.61 -8.06
N LEU A 381 0.25 -14.01 -7.23
CA LEU A 381 -0.21 -13.22 -6.07
C LEU A 381 0.73 -13.40 -4.88
N GLU A 382 1.04 -12.32 -4.16
CA GLU A 382 1.92 -12.36 -2.98
C GLU A 382 1.18 -12.91 -1.73
N PRO A 383 0.06 -12.30 -1.27
CA PRO A 383 -0.66 -12.80 -0.11
C PRO A 383 -1.34 -14.15 -0.36
N SER A 384 -1.29 -15.04 0.64
CA SER A 384 -2.03 -16.32 0.67
C SER A 384 -3.45 -16.17 1.20
N ARG A 385 -3.78 -15.01 1.76
CA ARG A 385 -5.12 -14.62 2.23
C ARG A 385 -5.41 -13.19 1.83
N ALA A 386 -6.57 -12.95 1.24
CA ALA A 386 -7.02 -11.63 0.79
C ALA A 386 -8.54 -11.62 0.61
N PHE A 387 -9.15 -10.45 0.74
CA PHE A 387 -10.49 -10.17 0.23
C PHE A 387 -10.47 -9.96 -1.28
N GLY A 388 -11.61 -10.17 -1.94
CA GLY A 388 -11.70 -10.02 -3.40
C GLY A 388 -10.92 -11.15 -4.09
N ASP A 389 -10.00 -10.83 -4.99
CA ASP A 389 -9.14 -11.81 -5.68
C ASP A 389 -9.91 -12.99 -6.28
N ALA A 390 -11.12 -12.72 -6.77
CA ALA A 390 -12.11 -13.75 -7.08
C ALA A 390 -11.65 -14.75 -8.16
N PHE A 391 -10.65 -14.37 -8.97
CA PHE A 391 -9.96 -15.25 -9.90
C PHE A 391 -9.32 -16.50 -9.24
N TYR A 392 -8.88 -16.38 -7.99
CA TYR A 392 -8.32 -17.48 -7.19
C TYR A 392 -9.40 -18.27 -6.43
N LYS A 393 -10.65 -17.77 -6.37
CA LYS A 393 -11.75 -18.32 -5.56
C LYS A 393 -12.88 -18.95 -6.41
N TRP A 394 -13.15 -18.40 -7.58
CA TRP A 394 -14.21 -18.85 -8.48
C TRP A 394 -13.87 -20.19 -9.15
N SER A 395 -14.88 -21.06 -9.26
CA SER A 395 -14.79 -22.27 -10.08
C SER A 395 -14.61 -21.95 -11.56
N ARG A 396 -14.10 -22.95 -12.31
CA ARG A 396 -13.86 -22.87 -13.76
C ARG A 396 -15.08 -22.33 -14.53
N ASP A 397 -16.26 -22.87 -14.25
CA ASP A 397 -17.52 -22.54 -14.92
C ASP A 397 -17.95 -21.09 -14.67
N VAL A 398 -17.72 -20.57 -13.46
CA VAL A 398 -17.98 -19.16 -13.13
C VAL A 398 -17.09 -18.25 -13.96
N GLN A 399 -15.78 -18.53 -13.99
CA GLN A 399 -14.84 -17.68 -14.72
C GLN A 399 -15.08 -17.72 -16.24
N ASP A 400 -15.35 -18.89 -16.82
CA ASP A 400 -15.70 -19.02 -18.24
C ASP A 400 -17.05 -18.34 -18.56
N THR A 401 -18.01 -18.37 -17.63
CA THR A 401 -19.26 -17.60 -17.77
C THR A 401 -18.99 -16.08 -17.77
N ILE A 402 -18.12 -15.58 -16.90
CA ILE A 402 -17.76 -14.15 -16.83
C ILE A 402 -17.02 -13.72 -18.10
N LYS A 403 -16.10 -14.54 -18.60
CA LYS A 403 -15.40 -14.34 -19.87
C LYS A 403 -16.36 -14.29 -21.06
N ALA A 404 -17.28 -15.25 -21.16
CA ALA A 404 -18.18 -15.36 -22.30
C ALA A 404 -19.27 -14.26 -22.34
N LYS A 405 -19.82 -13.87 -21.17
CA LYS A 405 -20.97 -12.96 -21.11
C LYS A 405 -20.59 -11.51 -20.84
N PHE A 406 -19.51 -11.24 -20.12
CA PHE A 406 -19.13 -9.89 -19.67
C PHE A 406 -17.81 -9.43 -20.30
N PHE A 407 -16.72 -9.37 -19.52
CA PHE A 407 -15.38 -8.93 -19.93
C PHE A 407 -14.27 -9.69 -19.15
N GLY A 408 -14.56 -10.93 -18.72
CA GLY A 408 -13.62 -11.72 -17.91
C GLY A 408 -12.31 -12.10 -18.63
N ARG A 409 -11.22 -12.19 -17.86
CA ARG A 409 -9.92 -12.70 -18.33
C ARG A 409 -10.00 -14.20 -18.64
N THR A 410 -9.03 -14.73 -19.38
CA THR A 410 -8.91 -16.19 -19.56
C THR A 410 -8.40 -16.82 -18.26
N PRO A 411 -9.08 -17.84 -17.70
CA PRO A 411 -8.62 -18.51 -16.48
C PRO A 411 -7.25 -19.13 -16.64
N HIS A 412 -6.42 -19.02 -15.61
CA HIS A 412 -5.04 -19.46 -15.62
C HIS A 412 -4.96 -21.01 -15.66
N PRO A 413 -4.08 -21.63 -16.47
CA PRO A 413 -4.02 -23.10 -16.60
C PRO A 413 -3.69 -23.86 -15.32
N MET A 414 -3.17 -23.19 -14.29
CA MET A 414 -2.86 -23.78 -12.98
C MET A 414 -3.99 -23.64 -11.95
N LEU A 415 -5.13 -23.02 -12.30
CA LEU A 415 -6.34 -23.03 -11.46
C LEU A 415 -7.07 -24.37 -11.65
N LYS A 416 -6.68 -25.38 -10.87
CA LYS A 416 -7.27 -26.73 -10.90
C LYS A 416 -8.30 -26.96 -9.79
N THR A 417 -7.98 -26.57 -8.56
CA THR A 417 -8.79 -26.83 -7.34
C THR A 417 -9.07 -25.56 -6.53
N PRO A 418 -9.65 -24.48 -7.13
CA PRO A 418 -10.01 -23.29 -6.36
C PRO A 418 -11.03 -23.63 -5.25
N PRO A 419 -11.03 -22.91 -4.11
CA PRO A 419 -10.29 -21.66 -3.85
C PRO A 419 -8.84 -21.85 -3.39
N TYR A 420 -7.93 -21.01 -3.91
CA TYR A 420 -6.50 -20.95 -3.53
C TYR A 420 -6.15 -19.83 -2.53
N VAL A 421 -7.10 -18.95 -2.26
CA VAL A 421 -6.97 -17.76 -1.40
C VAL A 421 -8.24 -17.67 -0.56
N THR A 422 -8.10 -17.38 0.73
CA THR A 422 -9.22 -17.21 1.67
C THR A 422 -9.21 -15.81 2.26
N ALA A 423 -10.36 -15.30 2.66
CA ALA A 423 -10.47 -14.10 3.50
C ALA A 423 -10.63 -14.43 5.00
N GLU A 424 -10.49 -15.70 5.41
CA GLU A 424 -10.54 -16.06 6.83
C GLU A 424 -9.26 -15.60 7.56
N PRO A 425 -9.36 -14.73 8.57
CA PRO A 425 -8.19 -14.22 9.28
C PRO A 425 -7.60 -15.27 10.24
N ILE A 426 -6.31 -15.14 10.49
CA ILE A 426 -5.69 -15.66 11.73
C ILE A 426 -5.82 -14.58 12.79
N ILE A 427 -6.18 -14.98 14.01
CA ILE A 427 -6.43 -14.05 15.13
C ILE A 427 -5.46 -14.35 16.26
N THR A 428 -4.81 -13.31 16.78
CA THR A 428 -4.09 -13.36 18.06
C THR A 428 -4.87 -12.58 19.11
N THR A 429 -4.67 -12.89 20.40
CA THR A 429 -5.28 -12.16 21.53
C THR A 429 -4.18 -11.72 22.48
N THR A 430 -4.12 -10.45 22.83
CA THR A 430 -3.12 -9.86 23.71
C THR A 430 -3.77 -9.01 24.79
N LYS A 431 -3.34 -9.20 26.04
CA LYS A 431 -3.78 -8.36 27.16
C LYS A 431 -3.03 -7.02 27.13
N ILE A 432 -3.76 -5.92 26.99
CA ILE A 432 -3.20 -4.57 27.05
C ILE A 432 -3.02 -4.14 28.51
N ASP A 433 -1.85 -3.58 28.78
CA ASP A 433 -1.42 -3.07 30.08
C ASP A 433 -0.90 -1.63 29.91
N PRO A 434 -1.79 -0.62 30.01
CA PRO A 434 -1.41 0.78 29.85
C PRO A 434 -0.35 1.25 30.85
N SER A 435 -0.19 0.55 32.00
CA SER A 435 0.84 0.90 32.99
C SER A 435 2.27 0.67 32.49
N LYS A 436 2.43 -0.16 31.43
CA LYS A 436 3.71 -0.39 30.74
C LYS A 436 3.92 0.49 29.51
N GLY A 437 3.07 1.50 29.32
CA GLY A 437 3.14 2.42 28.19
C GLY A 437 2.81 1.77 26.85
N ASP A 438 1.96 0.74 26.85
CA ASP A 438 1.58 0.00 25.65
C ASP A 438 1.13 0.92 24.50
N PHE A 439 1.69 0.66 23.32
CA PHE A 439 1.19 1.19 22.05
C PHE A 439 1.22 0.09 20.99
N VAL A 440 0.35 0.18 19.99
CA VAL A 440 0.34 -0.74 18.85
C VAL A 440 0.51 0.04 17.57
N VAL A 441 1.42 -0.44 16.71
CA VAL A 441 1.58 0.04 15.33
C VAL A 441 0.93 -0.98 14.40
N MET A 442 0.03 -0.52 13.53
CA MET A 442 -0.59 -1.29 12.45
C MET A 442 -0.19 -0.64 11.12
N ALA A 443 0.33 -1.42 10.17
CA ALA A 443 0.71 -0.86 8.87
C ALA A 443 0.67 -1.87 7.72
N THR A 444 0.48 -1.35 6.50
CA THR A 444 0.62 -2.06 5.22
C THR A 444 2.07 -2.45 4.94
N ASP A 445 2.30 -3.33 3.96
CA ASP A 445 3.63 -3.95 3.78
C ASP A 445 4.73 -2.92 3.44
N GLY A 446 4.36 -1.79 2.84
CA GLY A 446 5.23 -0.68 2.48
C GLY A 446 5.99 -0.03 3.65
N LEU A 447 5.51 -0.16 4.91
CA LEU A 447 6.31 0.21 6.09
C LEU A 447 7.34 -0.89 6.42
N TRP A 448 6.90 -2.14 6.44
CA TRP A 448 7.69 -3.30 6.86
C TRP A 448 8.75 -3.73 5.82
N GLU A 449 8.59 -3.33 4.56
CA GLU A 449 9.65 -3.34 3.53
C GLU A 449 10.84 -2.42 3.91
N MET A 450 10.60 -1.36 4.69
CA MET A 450 11.56 -0.28 4.99
C MET A 450 12.11 -0.33 6.41
N LEU A 451 11.35 -0.79 7.42
CA LEU A 451 11.73 -0.81 8.84
C LEU A 451 11.43 -2.15 9.52
N SER A 452 12.33 -2.57 10.41
CA SER A 452 12.12 -3.74 11.28
C SER A 452 11.17 -3.43 12.46
N ASN A 453 10.63 -4.47 13.10
CA ASN A 453 9.76 -4.32 14.27
C ASN A 453 10.45 -3.53 15.39
N GLU A 454 11.73 -3.81 15.61
CA GLU A 454 12.57 -3.19 16.63
C GLU A 454 12.84 -1.72 16.30
N GLU A 455 13.09 -1.39 15.03
CA GLU A 455 13.21 0.00 14.59
C GLU A 455 11.90 0.76 14.76
N VAL A 456 10.76 0.20 14.35
CA VAL A 456 9.43 0.82 14.49
C VAL A 456 9.11 1.09 15.97
N VAL A 457 9.25 0.09 16.84
CA VAL A 457 8.97 0.24 18.28
C VAL A 457 9.98 1.16 18.96
N GLY A 458 11.26 1.09 18.59
CA GLY A 458 12.28 1.99 19.11
C GLY A 458 12.09 3.45 18.69
N LEU A 459 11.61 3.69 17.46
CA LEU A 459 11.26 5.01 16.94
C LEU A 459 10.07 5.63 17.68
N VAL A 460 8.97 4.88 17.85
CA VAL A 460 7.80 5.37 18.60
C VAL A 460 8.14 5.56 20.08
N GLY A 461 8.91 4.63 20.68
CA GLY A 461 9.37 4.75 22.06
C GLY A 461 10.19 6.02 22.32
N HIS A 462 11.16 6.32 21.44
CA HIS A 462 11.95 7.55 21.52
C HIS A 462 11.08 8.81 21.31
N TRP A 463 10.11 8.75 20.38
CA TRP A 463 9.16 9.83 20.15
C TRP A 463 8.31 10.12 21.42
N VAL A 464 7.76 9.08 22.06
CA VAL A 464 7.01 9.21 23.33
C VAL A 464 7.87 9.86 24.42
N GLU A 465 9.13 9.43 24.56
CA GLU A 465 10.07 9.96 25.55
C GLU A 465 10.41 11.43 25.34
N GLN A 466 10.54 11.86 24.08
CA GLN A 466 10.77 13.27 23.74
C GLN A 466 9.52 14.13 24.02
N GLN A 467 8.32 13.65 23.68
CA GLN A 467 7.06 14.36 23.99
C GLN A 467 6.87 14.53 25.51
N GLN A 468 7.15 13.48 26.29
CA GLN A 468 7.12 13.54 27.76
C GLN A 468 8.15 14.54 28.32
N SER A 469 9.35 14.58 27.74
CA SER A 469 10.41 15.52 28.14
C SER A 469 10.06 16.97 27.82
N ALA A 470 9.45 17.22 26.66
CA ALA A 470 8.98 18.55 26.25
C ALA A 470 7.84 19.06 27.15
N ALA A 471 6.89 18.18 27.52
CA ALA A 471 5.84 18.50 28.47
C ALA A 471 6.38 18.78 29.89
N ALA A 472 7.44 18.08 30.32
CA ALA A 472 8.05 18.30 31.62
C ALA A 472 8.84 19.63 31.71
N ASP A 473 9.35 20.17 30.59
CA ASP A 473 10.11 21.42 30.59
C ASP A 473 9.24 22.68 30.81
N THR A 474 7.90 22.55 30.81
CA THR A 474 7.00 23.60 31.31
C THR A 474 6.83 23.58 32.84
N GLY A 475 7.52 22.70 33.56
CA GLY A 475 7.25 22.42 34.98
C GLY A 475 8.43 21.90 35.84
N SER A 476 9.59 22.55 35.76
CA SER A 476 10.75 22.41 36.69
C SER A 476 11.51 21.05 36.72
N LYS A 477 12.83 21.11 36.57
CA LYS A 477 13.74 19.94 36.59
C LYS A 477 14.31 19.68 37.99
N ALA A 478 14.32 18.42 38.43
CA ALA A 478 15.14 17.96 39.56
C ALA A 478 15.61 16.50 39.45
N TRP A 479 14.80 15.57 38.91
CA TRP A 479 15.16 14.14 38.82
C TRP A 479 15.90 13.76 37.52
N LEU A 480 15.97 14.68 36.55
CA LEU A 480 16.54 14.51 35.21
C LEU A 480 18.09 14.45 35.16
N GLN A 481 18.77 13.96 36.21
CA GLN A 481 20.22 13.70 36.19
C GLN A 481 20.59 12.22 36.38
N SER A 482 19.68 11.39 36.89
CA SER A 482 19.93 9.96 37.14
C SER A 482 19.55 9.02 35.97
N TRP A 483 18.98 9.54 34.88
CA TRP A 483 18.56 8.75 33.71
C TRP A 483 19.38 8.96 32.43
N PHE A 484 20.05 10.11 32.25
CA PHE A 484 20.91 10.36 31.06
C PHE A 484 22.28 9.64 31.10
N GLY A 485 22.42 8.58 31.89
CA GLY A 485 23.58 7.69 31.84
C GLY A 485 23.60 6.75 30.62
N PHE A 486 22.53 6.74 29.82
CA PHE A 486 22.48 5.99 28.57
C PHE A 486 23.14 6.75 27.41
N ASP A 487 24.01 6.07 26.65
CA ASP A 487 24.67 6.53 25.42
C ASP A 487 23.65 6.63 24.26
N SER A 488 22.71 7.56 24.43
CA SER A 488 21.51 7.78 23.61
C SER A 488 21.80 8.23 22.16
N GLN A 489 23.06 8.49 21.82
CA GLN A 489 23.49 8.78 20.45
C GLN A 489 23.77 7.53 19.61
N LYS A 490 23.79 6.31 20.18
CA LYS A 490 24.25 5.10 19.45
C LYS A 490 23.23 3.98 19.25
N LYS A 491 22.16 3.88 20.05
CA LYS A 491 21.15 2.80 19.92
C LYS A 491 19.74 3.30 20.25
N LEU A 492 18.74 2.78 19.53
CA LEU A 492 17.33 2.97 19.87
C LEU A 492 17.01 2.36 21.25
N PRO A 493 15.99 2.85 21.98
CA PRO A 493 15.63 2.38 23.32
C PRO A 493 14.90 1.02 23.32
N VAL A 494 15.25 0.12 22.41
CA VAL A 494 14.59 -1.17 22.18
C VAL A 494 15.52 -2.33 22.55
N GLU A 495 14.94 -3.41 23.08
CA GLU A 495 15.63 -4.68 23.31
C GLU A 495 15.67 -5.49 22.01
N THR A 496 16.86 -5.97 21.64
CA THR A 496 17.02 -6.99 20.60
C THR A 496 16.44 -8.31 21.12
N ALA A 497 15.45 -8.88 20.44
CA ALA A 497 14.82 -10.13 20.84
C ALA A 497 15.86 -11.25 21.04
N THR A 498 15.86 -11.88 22.22
CA THR A 498 16.86 -12.91 22.57
C THR A 498 16.50 -14.32 22.09
N ASP A 499 15.21 -14.62 21.87
CA ASP A 499 14.71 -15.97 21.55
C ASP A 499 13.56 -16.00 20.50
N GLY A 500 13.39 -14.92 19.73
CA GLY A 500 12.31 -14.84 18.73
C GLY A 500 12.69 -15.47 17.40
N SER A 501 12.01 -16.56 17.00
CA SER A 501 12.09 -17.06 15.62
C SER A 501 11.50 -16.01 14.66
N THR A 502 12.35 -15.35 13.86
CA THR A 502 11.90 -14.45 12.77
C THR A 502 11.30 -15.21 11.58
N GLU A 503 10.92 -16.48 11.77
CA GLU A 503 10.20 -17.27 10.78
C GLU A 503 8.79 -16.67 10.61
N GLY A 504 8.39 -16.46 9.35
CA GLY A 504 7.09 -15.86 9.03
C GLY A 504 7.02 -14.34 9.03
N GLN A 505 8.10 -13.62 9.36
CA GLN A 505 8.17 -12.16 9.25
C GLN A 505 9.13 -11.73 8.16
N ARG A 506 8.65 -10.91 7.22
CA ARG A 506 9.47 -10.27 6.19
C ARG A 506 10.46 -9.32 6.83
N ARG A 507 11.72 -9.45 6.42
CA ARG A 507 12.81 -8.52 6.76
C ARG A 507 12.72 -7.28 5.85
N PRO A 508 13.20 -6.10 6.28
CA PRO A 508 13.21 -4.89 5.46
C PRO A 508 14.06 -5.05 4.19
N ILE A 509 13.43 -5.41 3.08
CA ILE A 509 14.10 -5.67 1.81
C ILE A 509 14.73 -4.40 1.22
N ARG A 510 14.16 -3.23 1.53
CA ARG A 510 14.60 -1.94 0.99
C ARG A 510 15.86 -1.43 1.66
N GLN A 511 16.09 -1.77 2.93
CA GLN A 511 17.37 -1.49 3.59
C GLN A 511 18.53 -2.18 2.87
N GLN A 512 18.32 -3.42 2.39
CA GLN A 512 19.30 -4.16 1.60
C GLN A 512 19.44 -3.59 0.17
N GLN A 513 18.34 -3.11 -0.43
CA GLN A 513 18.37 -2.47 -1.75
C GLN A 513 19.17 -1.16 -1.76
N TYR A 514 19.13 -0.40 -0.66
CA TYR A 514 19.74 0.93 -0.53
C TYR A 514 21.05 0.96 0.28
N ASP A 515 21.57 -0.20 0.69
CA ASP A 515 22.76 -0.35 1.56
C ASP A 515 22.67 0.50 2.85
N ILE A 516 21.46 0.60 3.43
CA ILE A 516 21.21 1.39 4.63
C ILE A 516 21.70 0.60 5.84
N SER A 517 22.72 1.11 6.52
CA SER A 517 23.11 0.61 7.83
C SER A 517 21.97 0.83 8.84
N GLY A 518 21.58 -0.20 9.60
CA GLY A 518 20.59 -0.11 10.70
C GLY A 518 21.06 0.69 11.93
N ALA A 519 21.93 1.68 11.75
CA ALA A 519 22.48 2.50 12.82
C ALA A 519 21.48 3.55 13.28
N ALA A 520 21.27 3.68 14.59
CA ALA A 520 20.30 4.61 15.18
C ALA A 520 20.57 6.09 14.82
N SER A 521 21.81 6.42 14.42
CA SER A 521 22.23 7.75 13.97
C SER A 521 21.57 8.24 12.68
N ARG A 522 20.87 7.36 11.93
CA ARG A 522 20.11 7.70 10.72
C ARG A 522 18.73 8.30 10.99
N PHE A 523 18.23 8.20 12.22
CA PHE A 523 16.87 8.59 12.56
C PHE A 523 16.74 10.04 13.01
N VAL A 524 15.54 10.60 12.85
CA VAL A 524 15.15 11.95 13.31
C VAL A 524 13.81 11.88 14.03
N VAL A 525 13.58 12.80 14.96
CA VAL A 525 12.30 12.94 15.66
C VAL A 525 11.88 14.41 15.58
N GLU A 526 11.09 14.73 14.55
CA GLU A 526 10.69 16.11 14.19
C GLU A 526 9.20 16.27 13.85
N ASP A 527 8.42 15.18 13.85
CA ASP A 527 6.98 15.20 13.60
C ASP A 527 6.16 15.14 14.89
N LYS A 528 5.03 15.86 14.90
CA LYS A 528 4.05 15.82 15.99
C LYS A 528 3.10 14.63 15.90
N ASN A 529 3.09 13.93 14.77
CA ASN A 529 2.32 12.72 14.49
C ASN A 529 3.28 11.51 14.47
N ALA A 530 2.98 10.47 15.24
CA ALA A 530 3.83 9.29 15.39
C ALA A 530 3.84 8.39 14.14
N ALA A 531 2.75 8.37 13.37
CA ALA A 531 2.67 7.65 12.11
C ALA A 531 3.52 8.37 11.04
N THR A 532 3.41 9.69 10.92
CA THR A 532 4.28 10.50 10.04
C THR A 532 5.76 10.36 10.41
N HIS A 533 6.08 10.37 11.71
CA HIS A 533 7.43 10.13 12.23
C HIS A 533 8.01 8.79 11.75
N LEU A 534 7.22 7.71 11.81
CA LEU A 534 7.62 6.40 11.27
C LEU A 534 7.87 6.46 9.77
N VAL A 535 6.95 7.04 8.99
CA VAL A 535 7.09 7.10 7.53
C VAL A 535 8.26 7.97 7.08
N ARG A 536 8.56 9.09 7.77
CA ARG A 536 9.77 9.89 7.50
C ARG A 536 11.04 9.07 7.68
N ASN A 537 11.12 8.31 8.77
CA ASN A 537 12.28 7.46 9.10
C ASN A 537 12.39 6.21 8.22
N ALA A 538 11.28 5.71 7.70
CA ALA A 538 11.26 4.74 6.61
C ALA A 538 11.87 5.35 5.33
N MET A 539 11.50 6.57 4.95
CA MET A 539 11.94 7.23 3.71
C MET A 539 13.34 7.88 3.76
N GLY A 540 14.12 7.68 4.81
CA GLY A 540 15.52 8.16 4.93
C GLY A 540 15.83 8.90 6.24
N GLY A 541 14.81 9.39 6.94
CA GLY A 541 14.95 10.02 8.25
C GLY A 541 15.84 11.27 8.21
N LYS A 542 17.07 11.14 8.71
CA LYS A 542 18.08 12.20 8.73
C LYS A 542 18.63 12.53 7.35
N ASP A 543 18.61 11.56 6.43
CA ASP A 543 18.98 11.79 5.04
C ASP A 543 17.82 12.51 4.31
N LYS A 544 17.86 13.84 4.36
CA LYS A 544 16.87 14.70 3.72
C LYS A 544 16.88 14.59 2.19
N ASP A 545 18.02 14.26 1.57
CA ASP A 545 18.11 14.08 0.13
C ASP A 545 17.36 12.81 -0.29
N MET A 546 17.57 11.70 0.43
CA MET A 546 16.82 10.46 0.22
C MET A 546 15.31 10.64 0.41
N VAL A 547 14.87 11.35 1.45
CA VAL A 547 13.46 11.66 1.71
C VAL A 547 12.86 12.46 0.54
N CYS A 548 13.56 13.50 0.07
CA CYS A 548 13.10 14.30 -1.06
C CYS A 548 13.07 13.49 -2.37
N ALA A 549 14.06 12.65 -2.63
CA ALA A 549 14.13 11.79 -3.80
C ALA A 549 12.97 10.78 -3.86
N LEU A 550 12.73 10.01 -2.79
CA LEU A 550 11.66 9.01 -2.74
C LEU A 550 10.25 9.61 -2.84
N LEU A 551 10.08 10.85 -2.34
CA LEU A 551 8.81 11.57 -2.41
C LEU A 551 8.60 12.33 -3.72
N THR A 552 9.67 12.70 -4.44
CA THR A 552 9.57 13.37 -5.75
C THR A 552 9.00 12.43 -6.82
N LEU A 553 9.33 11.14 -6.76
CA LEU A 553 8.95 10.16 -7.78
C LEU A 553 7.42 10.04 -7.95
N PRO A 554 6.89 10.22 -9.18
CA PRO A 554 5.47 10.09 -9.47
C PRO A 554 5.07 8.64 -9.78
N SER A 555 3.79 8.33 -9.61
CA SER A 555 3.19 7.08 -10.11
C SER A 555 3.29 7.03 -11.65
N PRO A 556 3.60 5.87 -12.27
CA PRO A 556 3.83 4.55 -11.66
C PRO A 556 5.31 4.25 -11.36
N TYR A 557 6.21 5.24 -11.42
CA TYR A 557 7.65 5.03 -11.23
C TYR A 557 8.02 4.84 -9.75
N SER A 558 7.37 5.58 -8.84
CA SER A 558 7.42 5.44 -7.38
C SER A 558 7.34 3.99 -6.91
N ARG A 559 6.42 3.19 -7.49
CA ARG A 559 6.17 1.78 -7.14
C ARG A 559 7.39 0.86 -7.22
N ARG A 560 8.43 1.26 -7.98
CA ARG A 560 9.71 0.53 -8.07
C ARG A 560 10.60 0.70 -6.84
N TYR A 561 10.40 1.78 -6.08
CA TYR A 561 11.26 2.24 -4.99
C TYR A 561 10.59 2.14 -3.62
N ARG A 562 9.26 2.34 -3.57
CA ARG A 562 8.44 2.22 -2.37
C ARG A 562 7.02 1.78 -2.72
N ASP A 563 6.35 1.14 -1.77
CA ASP A 563 4.93 0.85 -1.89
C ASP A 563 4.05 2.04 -1.51
N ASP A 564 2.73 1.86 -1.63
CA ASP A 564 1.79 2.63 -0.81
C ASP A 564 2.11 2.39 0.68
N VAL A 565 1.96 3.42 1.52
CA VAL A 565 2.30 3.32 2.94
C VAL A 565 1.18 3.89 3.78
N THR A 566 0.52 3.04 4.55
CA THR A 566 -0.51 3.40 5.52
C THR A 566 -0.10 2.88 6.89
N VAL A 567 -0.10 3.78 7.88
CA VAL A 567 0.35 3.50 9.23
C VAL A 567 -0.63 4.09 10.23
N GLU A 568 -1.06 3.28 11.19
CA GLU A 568 -1.81 3.68 12.38
C GLU A 568 -0.95 3.39 13.63
N VAL A 569 -0.91 4.33 14.59
CA VAL A 569 -0.23 4.18 15.89
C VAL A 569 -1.22 4.48 17.01
N ILE A 570 -1.53 3.47 17.81
CA ILE A 570 -2.60 3.49 18.83
C ILE A 570 -1.95 3.50 20.22
N PHE A 571 -2.21 4.54 21.01
CA PHE A 571 -1.64 4.74 22.35
C PHE A 571 -2.65 4.40 23.45
N PHE A 572 -2.29 3.46 24.33
CA PHE A 572 -3.14 3.03 25.43
C PHE A 572 -2.83 3.79 26.73
N GLY A 573 -3.87 4.11 27.51
CA GLY A 573 -3.75 4.95 28.69
C GLY A 573 -5.03 5.09 29.51
N GLN A 574 -5.02 6.10 30.37
CA GLN A 574 -6.21 6.68 30.99
C GLN A 574 -6.24 8.17 30.64
N GLY A 575 -7.42 8.68 30.30
CA GLY A 575 -7.64 10.05 29.85
C GLY A 575 -8.83 10.69 30.56
N PRO A 576 -9.20 11.93 30.20
CA PRO A 576 -10.48 12.48 30.61
C PRO A 576 -11.64 11.63 30.04
N ASP A 577 -12.78 11.60 30.72
CA ASP A 577 -14.01 10.99 30.21
C ASP A 577 -15.06 12.07 29.91
N SER A 578 -14.95 12.68 28.73
CA SER A 578 -15.98 13.56 28.15
C SER A 578 -16.84 12.84 27.11
N ARG A 579 -16.61 11.53 26.92
CA ARG A 579 -17.22 10.68 25.88
C ARG A 579 -17.00 11.18 24.44
N THR A 580 -15.97 12.00 24.21
CA THR A 580 -15.64 12.58 22.89
C THR A 580 -14.45 11.92 22.22
N VAL A 581 -14.36 12.09 20.89
CA VAL A 581 -13.15 11.88 20.09
C VAL A 581 -12.89 13.20 19.37
N GLU A 582 -11.70 13.76 19.53
CA GLU A 582 -11.37 15.12 19.11
C GLU A 582 -10.15 15.12 18.20
N VAL A 583 -10.22 15.88 17.09
CA VAL A 583 -9.07 16.04 16.17
C VAL A 583 -7.97 16.83 16.86
N ASN A 584 -6.80 16.22 16.98
CA ASN A 584 -5.58 16.84 17.45
C ASN A 584 -5.00 17.72 16.33
N GLN A 585 -5.44 18.98 16.29
CA GLN A 585 -5.08 19.97 15.28
C GLN A 585 -3.56 20.20 15.14
N GLU A 586 -2.77 19.92 16.18
CA GLU A 586 -1.31 20.09 16.11
C GLU A 586 -0.57 18.94 15.40
N ALA A 587 -1.19 17.77 15.29
CA ALA A 587 -0.62 16.56 14.68
C ALA A 587 -1.49 15.99 13.55
N SER A 588 -2.36 16.83 13.00
CA SER A 588 -3.21 16.54 11.84
C SER A 588 -2.91 17.54 10.74
N ALA A 589 -3.12 17.15 9.49
CA ALA A 589 -3.11 18.06 8.36
C ALA A 589 -4.14 19.17 8.59
N SER A 590 -3.74 20.44 8.43
CA SER A 590 -4.73 21.51 8.38
C SER A 590 -5.60 21.32 7.14
N GLU A 591 -6.92 21.26 7.33
CA GLU A 591 -7.87 21.18 6.21
C GLU A 591 -7.53 22.29 5.20
N GLN A 592 -7.06 21.93 4.00
CA GLN A 592 -7.16 22.87 2.89
C GLN A 592 -8.65 22.96 2.56
N PRO A 593 -9.30 24.13 2.73
CA PRO A 593 -10.67 24.27 2.27
C PRO A 593 -10.70 23.90 0.78
N PRO A 594 -11.70 23.13 0.31
CA PRO A 594 -11.76 22.67 -1.06
C PRO A 594 -11.66 23.89 -1.98
N LYS A 595 -10.54 23.98 -2.72
CA LYS A 595 -10.28 25.11 -3.61
C LYS A 595 -11.50 25.29 -4.50
N SER A 596 -12.10 26.48 -4.42
CA SER A 596 -13.27 26.82 -5.21
C SER A 596 -12.96 26.58 -6.68
N LYS A 597 -13.67 25.65 -7.30
CA LYS A 597 -13.64 25.47 -8.76
C LYS A 597 -14.24 26.74 -9.38
N LEU A 598 -13.37 27.55 -10.00
CA LEU A 598 -13.76 28.53 -11.01
C LEU A 598 -13.87 27.80 -12.36
#